data_AF-A0A5J4YDE9-F1
#
_entry.id   AF-A0A5J4YDE9-F1
#
_cell.length_a   1.000
_cell.length_b   1.000
_cell.length_c   1.000
_cell.angle_alpha   90.00
_cell.angle_beta   90.00
_cell.angle_gamma   90.00
#
_symmetry.space_group_name_H-M   'P 1'
#
loop_
_entity.id
_entity.type
_entity.pdbx_description
1 polymer ?
#
loop_
_entity_poly.entity_id
_entity_poly.type
_entity_poly.pdbx_seq_one_letter_code
_entity_poly.pdbx_strand_id
1 'polypeptide(L)'
;MSGFSFPILSNQELLPCLKEMDLPLTAEQISKPTFEILQRIYEILVTTLLGVTREELQQPVFMAIDTLEYPELHDESIPTLAFIKSLNRLLVAAGIKDFNMQQDLYKPDSNRLRRNLSGIINFAKFREEKLVPYTDMQESVEHLLEETAELEELNMRL
;
A
#
# COMPACT_ATOMS: atom_id res chain seq x y z
N MET A 1 2.07 18.46 22.73
CA MET A 1 2.90 18.37 21.52
C MET A 1 2.91 16.91 21.08
N SER A 2 1.86 16.49 20.36
CA SER A 2 1.75 15.14 19.81
C SER A 2 2.68 15.02 18.61
N GLY A 3 3.94 14.67 18.86
CA GLY A 3 4.91 14.37 17.81
C GLY A 3 4.41 13.16 17.02
N PHE A 4 4.48 13.25 15.69
CA PHE A 4 4.19 12.11 14.82
C PHE A 4 5.14 10.95 15.16
N SER A 5 4.66 9.71 15.05
CA SER A 5 5.46 8.50 15.35
C SER A 5 6.56 8.23 14.31
N PHE A 6 6.67 9.07 13.28
CA PHE A 6 7.57 8.93 12.14
C PHE A 6 8.23 10.27 11.82
N PRO A 7 9.47 10.26 11.28
CA PRO A 7 10.14 11.49 10.85
C PRO A 7 9.45 12.09 9.63
N ILE A 8 9.37 13.42 9.58
CA ILE A 8 8.91 14.14 8.39
C ILE A 8 10.12 14.36 7.49
N LEU A 9 10.11 13.73 6.32
CA LEU A 9 11.21 13.79 5.36
C LEU A 9 11.18 15.10 4.58
N SER A 10 12.36 15.64 4.32
CA SER A 10 12.52 16.78 3.42
C SER A 10 12.31 16.35 1.95
N ASN A 11 12.03 17.29 1.05
CA ASN A 11 11.89 16.96 -0.38
C ASN A 11 13.14 16.27 -0.95
N GLN A 12 14.32 16.57 -0.40
CA GLN A 12 15.59 15.99 -0.85
C GLN A 12 15.72 14.51 -0.50
N GLU A 13 15.11 14.06 0.59
CA GLU A 13 15.10 12.65 1.04
C GLU A 13 13.90 11.89 0.48
N LEU A 14 12.78 12.58 0.32
CA LEU A 14 11.52 12.01 -0.14
C LEU A 14 11.60 11.59 -1.62
N LEU A 15 12.18 12.44 -2.47
CA LEU A 15 12.27 12.18 -3.92
C LEU A 15 13.09 10.93 -4.29
N PRO A 16 14.28 10.68 -3.70
CA PRO A 16 15.02 9.43 -3.91
C PRO A 16 14.23 8.20 -3.49
N CYS A 17 13.64 8.20 -2.28
CA CYS A 17 12.87 7.05 -1.79
C CYS A 17 11.65 6.75 -2.66
N LEU A 18 10.97 7.78 -3.19
CA LEU A 18 9.89 7.57 -4.15
C LEU A 18 10.38 6.99 -5.46
N LYS A 19 11.54 7.44 -5.95
CA LYS A 19 12.14 6.91 -7.18
C LYS A 19 12.50 5.43 -7.04
N GLU A 20 12.96 5.00 -5.86
CA GLU A 20 13.20 3.58 -5.54
C GLU A 20 11.91 2.75 -5.56
N MET A 21 10.76 3.36 -5.26
CA MET A 21 9.43 2.74 -5.33
C MET A 21 8.76 2.88 -6.71
N ASP A 22 9.52 3.16 -7.77
CA ASP A 22 9.02 3.41 -9.14
C ASP A 22 7.99 4.56 -9.26
N LEU A 23 8.10 5.55 -8.37
CA LEU A 23 7.27 6.75 -8.35
C LEU A 23 8.09 8.00 -8.73
N PRO A 24 8.23 8.32 -10.04
CA PRO A 24 8.98 9.50 -10.49
C PRO A 24 8.16 10.77 -10.27
N LEU A 25 8.21 11.28 -9.04
CA LEU A 25 7.65 12.57 -8.64
C LEU A 25 8.70 13.68 -8.78
N THR A 26 8.24 14.90 -9.08
CA THR A 26 9.09 16.10 -9.00
C THR A 26 8.77 16.93 -7.77
N ALA A 27 9.73 17.76 -7.33
CA ALA A 27 9.51 18.70 -6.23
C ALA A 27 8.33 19.64 -6.50
N GLU A 28 8.10 20.00 -7.77
CA GLU A 28 6.98 20.84 -8.18
C GLU A 28 5.64 20.15 -7.97
N GLN A 29 5.53 18.86 -8.33
CA GLN A 29 4.31 18.07 -8.13
C GLN A 29 3.99 17.86 -6.64
N ILE A 30 5.00 17.78 -5.77
CA ILE A 30 4.78 17.75 -4.32
C ILE A 30 4.31 19.11 -3.80
N SER A 31 4.84 20.21 -4.36
CA SER A 31 4.45 21.58 -3.96
C SER A 31 3.06 21.98 -4.46
N LYS A 32 2.64 21.49 -5.62
CA LYS A 32 1.35 21.73 -6.25
C LYS A 32 0.71 20.39 -6.67
N PRO A 33 0.23 19.61 -5.70
CA PRO A 33 -0.37 18.32 -6.01
C PRO A 33 -1.69 18.49 -6.76
N THR A 34 -1.90 17.65 -7.78
CA THR A 34 -3.18 17.54 -8.48
C THR A 34 -3.84 16.21 -8.15
N PHE A 35 -5.17 16.16 -8.29
CA PHE A 35 -5.94 14.94 -8.02
C PHE A 35 -5.43 13.74 -8.82
N GLU A 36 -5.20 13.91 -10.13
CA GLU A 36 -4.72 12.85 -11.03
C GLU A 36 -3.37 12.26 -10.58
N ILE A 37 -2.45 13.14 -10.17
CA ILE A 37 -1.12 12.74 -9.70
C ILE A 37 -1.27 11.93 -8.41
N LEU A 38 -2.06 12.44 -7.45
CA LEU A 38 -2.25 11.78 -6.16
C LEU A 38 -2.97 10.44 -6.26
N GLN A 39 -4.01 10.36 -7.09
CA GLN A 39 -4.71 9.11 -7.33
C GLN A 39 -3.74 8.04 -7.83
N ARG A 40 -2.92 8.38 -8.84
CA ARG A 40 -1.90 7.47 -9.38
C ARG A 40 -0.87 7.05 -8.34
N ILE A 41 -0.37 7.99 -7.53
CA ILE A 41 0.64 7.70 -6.50
C ILE A 41 0.08 6.77 -5.43
N TYR A 42 -1.09 7.09 -4.89
CA TYR A 42 -1.70 6.27 -3.87
C TYR A 42 -2.10 4.91 -4.40
N GLU A 43 -2.52 4.80 -5.67
CA GLU A 43 -2.78 3.52 -6.33
C GLU A 43 -1.53 2.63 -6.35
N ILE A 44 -0.40 3.16 -6.82
CA ILE A 44 0.88 2.43 -6.84
C ILE A 44 1.33 2.06 -5.42
N LEU A 45 1.22 2.98 -4.46
CA LEU A 45 1.61 2.69 -3.08
C LEU A 45 0.76 1.59 -2.46
N VAL A 46 -0.55 1.59 -2.72
CA VAL A 46 -1.48 0.57 -2.23
C VAL A 46 -1.18 -0.79 -2.86
N THR A 47 -1.01 -0.87 -4.17
CA THR A 47 -0.71 -2.14 -4.85
C THR A 47 0.65 -2.71 -4.43
N THR A 48 1.69 -1.88 -4.37
CA THR A 48 3.05 -2.30 -3.99
C THR A 48 3.17 -2.71 -2.53
N LEU A 49 2.49 -2.01 -1.61
CA LEU A 49 2.64 -2.26 -0.17
C LEU A 49 1.64 -3.26 0.40
N LEU A 50 0.44 -3.36 -0.16
CA LEU A 50 -0.55 -4.36 0.28
C LEU A 50 -0.48 -5.66 -0.54
N GLY A 51 0.24 -5.68 -1.66
CA GLY A 51 0.35 -6.87 -2.52
C GLY A 51 -0.97 -7.26 -3.20
N VAL A 52 -1.91 -6.32 -3.30
CA VAL A 52 -3.20 -6.51 -3.99
C VAL A 52 -3.11 -5.98 -5.41
N THR A 53 -3.76 -6.67 -6.33
CA THR A 53 -3.82 -6.24 -7.74
C THR A 53 -4.83 -5.11 -7.92
N ARG A 54 -4.72 -4.39 -9.05
CA ARG A 54 -5.69 -3.35 -9.40
C ARG A 54 -7.08 -3.94 -9.57
N GLU A 55 -7.14 -5.13 -10.15
CA GLU A 55 -8.34 -5.90 -10.40
C GLU A 55 -9.02 -6.30 -9.08
N GLU A 56 -8.25 -6.74 -8.08
CA GLU A 56 -8.78 -7.04 -6.73
C GLU A 56 -9.32 -5.81 -6.01
N LEU A 57 -8.72 -4.63 -6.23
CA LEU A 57 -9.23 -3.37 -5.68
C LEU A 57 -10.52 -2.90 -6.35
N GLN A 58 -10.72 -3.26 -7.62
CA GLN A 58 -11.91 -2.90 -8.38
C GLN A 58 -13.05 -3.91 -8.21
N GLN A 59 -12.77 -5.10 -7.67
CA GLN A 59 -13.79 -6.11 -7.45
C GLN A 59 -14.78 -5.65 -6.37
N PRO A 60 -16.06 -5.48 -6.72
CA PRO A 60 -17.09 -5.26 -5.73
C PRO A 60 -17.17 -6.48 -4.80
N VAL A 61 -17.34 -6.24 -3.50
CA VAL A 61 -17.63 -7.33 -2.56
C VAL A 61 -18.97 -7.91 -2.98
N PHE A 62 -19.00 -9.10 -3.57
CA PHE A 62 -20.21 -9.72 -4.13
C PHE A 62 -21.41 -9.68 -3.18
N MET A 63 -21.18 -9.88 -1.87
CA MET A 63 -22.23 -9.79 -0.84
C MET A 63 -22.87 -8.41 -0.68
N ALA A 64 -22.20 -7.33 -1.10
CA ALA A 64 -22.73 -5.97 -1.04
C ALA A 64 -23.53 -5.59 -2.30
N ILE A 65 -23.27 -6.25 -3.43
CA ILE A 65 -23.98 -5.98 -4.70
C ILE A 65 -25.45 -6.39 -4.56
N ASP A 66 -25.71 -7.54 -3.94
CA ASP A 66 -27.06 -8.07 -3.71
C ASP A 66 -27.91 -7.21 -2.76
N THR A 67 -27.29 -6.26 -2.03
CA THR A 67 -27.98 -5.31 -1.16
C THR A 67 -28.34 -4.00 -1.85
N LEU A 68 -27.79 -3.74 -3.04
CA LEU A 68 -28.04 -2.52 -3.79
C LEU A 68 -29.22 -2.74 -4.75
N GLU A 69 -30.21 -1.86 -4.66
CA GLU A 69 -31.43 -1.93 -5.50
C GLU A 69 -31.12 -1.62 -6.98
N TYR A 70 -30.05 -0.84 -7.24
CA TYR A 70 -29.55 -0.49 -8.58
C TYR A 70 -28.01 -0.47 -8.64
N PRO A 71 -27.34 -1.63 -8.73
CA PRO A 71 -25.88 -1.72 -8.71
C PRO A 71 -25.18 -0.94 -9.84
N GLU A 72 -25.79 -0.90 -11.03
CA GLU A 72 -25.24 -0.25 -12.24
C GLU A 72 -25.00 1.26 -12.06
N LEU A 73 -25.75 1.92 -11.16
CA LEU A 73 -25.54 3.34 -10.85
C LEU A 73 -24.27 3.59 -10.03
N HIS A 74 -23.64 2.53 -9.53
CA HIS A 74 -22.50 2.58 -8.62
C HIS A 74 -21.22 1.99 -9.20
N ASP A 75 -21.19 1.67 -10.49
CA ASP A 75 -20.04 1.07 -11.17
C ASP A 75 -18.74 1.87 -10.97
N GLU A 76 -18.80 3.20 -10.91
CA GLU A 76 -17.64 4.07 -10.64
C GLU A 76 -17.38 4.27 -9.14
N SER A 77 -18.44 4.23 -8.32
CA SER A 77 -18.37 4.54 -6.89
C SER A 77 -17.83 3.38 -6.07
N ILE A 78 -18.18 2.13 -6.42
CA ILE A 78 -17.76 0.95 -5.67
C ILE A 78 -16.24 0.74 -5.74
N PRO A 79 -15.59 0.74 -6.93
CA PRO A 79 -14.14 0.64 -7.02
C PRO A 79 -13.44 1.79 -6.31
N THR A 80 -13.99 3.00 -6.44
CA THR A 80 -13.46 4.18 -5.75
C THR A 80 -13.46 3.96 -4.25
N LEU A 81 -14.59 3.53 -3.65
CA LEU A 81 -14.75 3.27 -2.22
C LEU A 81 -13.83 2.15 -1.72
N ALA A 82 -13.70 1.07 -2.48
CA ALA A 82 -12.80 -0.04 -2.19
C ALA A 82 -11.33 0.43 -2.14
N PHE A 83 -10.93 1.26 -3.10
CA PHE A 83 -9.62 1.90 -3.11
C PHE A 83 -9.39 2.77 -1.87
N ILE A 84 -10.33 3.65 -1.48
CA ILE A 84 -10.18 4.47 -0.26
C ILE A 84 -10.05 3.61 0.98
N LYS A 85 -10.80 2.51 1.04
CA LYS A 85 -10.76 1.59 2.19
C LYS A 85 -9.38 0.96 2.32
N SER A 86 -8.81 0.51 1.21
CA SER A 86 -7.44 -0.04 1.17
C SER A 86 -6.39 1.03 1.50
N LEU A 87 -6.52 2.23 0.93
CA LEU A 87 -5.64 3.36 1.23
C LEU A 87 -5.69 3.75 2.72
N ASN A 88 -6.89 3.82 3.30
CA ASN A 88 -7.05 4.09 4.73
C ASN A 88 -6.39 3.02 5.60
N ARG A 89 -6.52 1.73 5.23
CA ARG A 89 -5.85 0.64 5.95
C ARG A 89 -4.33 0.80 5.91
N LEU A 90 -3.78 1.13 4.75
CA LEU A 90 -2.35 1.40 4.58
C LEU A 90 -1.91 2.60 5.44
N LEU A 91 -2.63 3.72 5.36
CA LEU A 91 -2.30 4.94 6.11
C LEU A 91 -2.38 4.73 7.62
N VAL A 92 -3.40 4.00 8.11
CA VAL A 92 -3.53 3.65 9.53
C VAL A 92 -2.36 2.77 9.97
N ALA A 93 -1.95 1.80 9.15
CA ALA A 93 -0.76 0.98 9.42
C ALA A 93 0.53 1.81 9.44
N ALA A 94 0.62 2.85 8.61
CA ALA A 94 1.70 3.83 8.60
C ALA A 94 1.61 4.87 9.74
N GLY A 95 0.59 4.82 10.60
CA GLY A 95 0.40 5.72 11.73
C GLY A 95 -0.35 7.03 11.42
N ILE A 96 -0.94 7.15 10.23
CA ILE A 96 -1.73 8.31 9.79
C ILE A 96 -3.22 7.96 9.93
N LYS A 97 -3.92 8.62 10.86
CA LYS A 97 -5.34 8.33 11.19
C LYS A 97 -6.31 9.41 10.73
N ASP A 98 -5.80 10.53 10.23
CA ASP A 98 -6.56 11.75 9.90
C ASP A 98 -6.73 11.95 8.39
N PHE A 99 -6.66 10.86 7.61
CA PHE A 99 -6.87 10.91 6.17
C PHE A 99 -8.32 11.28 5.84
N ASN A 100 -8.49 12.25 4.95
CA ASN A 100 -9.79 12.70 4.47
C ASN A 100 -9.74 12.92 2.96
N MET A 101 -10.60 12.23 2.20
CA MET A 101 -10.70 12.38 0.75
C MET A 101 -10.78 13.83 0.28
N GLN A 102 -11.58 14.66 0.95
CA GLN A 102 -11.79 16.04 0.48
C GLN A 102 -10.51 16.87 0.57
N GLN A 103 -9.69 16.63 1.60
CA GLN A 103 -8.50 17.42 1.92
C GLN A 103 -7.20 16.80 1.41
N ASP A 104 -7.17 15.49 1.20
CA ASP A 104 -5.96 14.76 0.80
C ASP A 104 -6.01 14.28 -0.67
N LEU A 105 -7.19 14.24 -1.30
CA LEU A 105 -7.34 13.88 -2.72
C LEU A 105 -7.87 15.05 -3.56
N TYR A 106 -9.04 15.59 -3.22
CA TYR A 106 -9.70 16.61 -4.05
C TYR A 106 -9.12 18.02 -3.91
N LYS A 107 -8.65 18.39 -2.70
CA LYS A 107 -8.01 19.68 -2.42
C LYS A 107 -6.72 19.47 -1.63
N PRO A 108 -5.70 18.87 -2.25
CA PRO A 108 -4.52 18.43 -1.54
C PRO A 108 -3.67 19.62 -1.07
N ASP A 109 -3.21 19.52 0.18
CA ASP A 109 -2.24 20.44 0.78
C ASP A 109 -0.83 19.83 0.71
N SER A 110 0.18 20.62 0.32
CA SER A 110 1.54 20.10 0.15
C SER A 110 2.15 19.58 1.45
N ASN A 111 1.83 20.19 2.59
CA ASN A 111 2.35 19.79 3.89
C ASN A 111 1.71 18.49 4.34
N ARG A 112 0.39 18.34 4.14
CA ARG A 112 -0.32 17.08 4.40
C ARG A 112 0.20 15.95 3.52
N LEU A 113 0.39 16.21 2.23
CA LEU A 113 0.95 15.23 1.31
C LEU A 113 2.35 14.77 1.74
N ARG A 114 3.26 15.72 2.03
CA ARG A 114 4.62 15.40 2.48
C ARG A 114 4.59 14.56 3.75
N ARG A 115 3.73 14.90 4.71
CA ARG A 115 3.53 14.13 5.94
C ARG A 115 3.04 12.71 5.63
N ASN A 116 2.04 12.57 4.76
CA ASN A 116 1.47 11.29 4.42
C ASN A 116 2.49 10.39 3.72
N LEU A 117 3.22 10.92 2.74
CA LEU A 117 4.29 10.21 2.05
C LEU A 117 5.43 9.83 2.99
N SER A 118 5.81 10.70 3.92
CA SER A 118 6.85 10.39 4.91
C SER A 118 6.46 9.21 5.81
N GLY A 119 5.20 9.16 6.26
CA GLY A 119 4.68 8.03 7.03
C GLY A 119 4.66 6.74 6.22
N ILE A 120 4.22 6.79 4.96
CA ILE A 120 4.21 5.61 4.08
C ILE A 120 5.63 5.11 3.79
N ILE A 121 6.59 6.00 3.50
CA ILE A 121 7.98 5.62 3.27
C ILE A 121 8.58 4.97 4.53
N ASN A 122 8.30 5.53 5.71
CA ASN A 122 8.74 4.94 6.96
C ASN A 122 8.17 3.52 7.17
N PHE A 123 6.89 3.33 6.84
CA PHE A 123 6.27 2.00 6.85
C PHE A 123 6.90 1.05 5.82
N ALA A 124 7.17 1.52 4.60
CA ALA A 124 7.82 0.73 3.56
C ALA A 124 9.21 0.24 3.99
N LYS A 125 10.04 1.13 4.56
CA LYS A 125 11.35 0.77 5.11
C LYS A 125 11.24 -0.25 6.24
N PHE A 126 10.31 -0.04 7.18
CA PHE A 126 10.06 -0.99 8.25
C PHE A 126 9.63 -2.37 7.71
N ARG A 127 8.76 -2.40 6.69
CA ARG A 127 8.35 -3.65 6.03
C ARG A 127 9.55 -4.35 5.41
N GLU A 128 10.41 -3.64 4.71
CA GLU A 128 11.60 -4.19 4.06
C GLU A 128 12.59 -4.77 5.07
N GLU A 129 12.88 -4.06 6.17
CA GLU A 129 13.69 -4.57 7.28
C GLU A 129 13.11 -5.86 7.89
N LYS A 130 11.77 -5.96 7.94
CA LYS A 130 11.09 -7.16 8.45
C LYS A 130 11.02 -8.28 7.44
N LEU A 131 11.07 -8.01 6.13
CA LEU A 131 11.02 -9.05 5.10
C LEU A 131 12.28 -9.93 5.11
N VAL A 132 13.45 -9.38 5.41
CA VAL A 132 14.73 -10.13 5.48
C VAL A 132 14.65 -11.38 6.39
N PRO A 133 14.24 -11.29 7.67
CA PRO A 133 14.11 -12.49 8.49
C PRO A 133 12.96 -13.41 8.05
N TYR A 134 11.95 -12.90 7.34
CA TYR A 134 10.91 -13.76 6.78
C TYR A 134 11.43 -14.58 5.60
N THR A 135 12.27 -14.02 4.73
CA THR A 135 12.86 -14.76 3.61
C THR A 135 13.74 -15.90 4.10
N ASP A 136 14.57 -15.65 5.13
CA ASP A 136 15.40 -16.70 5.74
C ASP A 136 14.56 -17.85 6.32
N MET A 137 13.41 -17.51 6.91
CA MET A 137 12.47 -18.49 7.45
C MET A 137 11.73 -19.24 6.32
N GLN A 138 11.40 -18.57 5.21
CA GLN A 138 10.80 -19.22 4.04
C GLN A 138 11.77 -20.22 3.41
N GLU A 139 13.04 -19.85 3.22
CA GLU A 139 14.08 -20.76 2.71
C GLU A 139 14.24 -21.98 3.62
N SER A 140 14.21 -21.77 4.94
CA SER A 140 14.27 -22.87 5.92
C SER A 140 13.05 -23.81 5.81
N VAL A 141 11.86 -23.26 5.58
CA VAL A 141 10.64 -24.06 5.38
C VAL A 141 10.71 -24.84 4.07
N GLU A 142 11.15 -24.22 2.98
CA GLU A 142 11.32 -24.88 1.68
C GLU A 142 12.31 -26.05 1.78
N HIS A 143 13.47 -25.85 2.43
CA HIS A 143 14.44 -26.91 2.66
C HIS A 143 13.87 -28.07 3.47
N LEU A 144 13.11 -27.79 4.55
CA LEU A 144 12.49 -28.84 5.35
C LEU A 144 11.42 -29.61 4.57
N LEU A 145 10.65 -28.93 3.71
CA LEU A 145 9.66 -29.58 2.86
C LEU A 145 10.33 -30.52 1.85
N GLU A 146 11.42 -30.09 1.22
CA GLU A 146 12.22 -30.94 0.32
C GLU A 146 12.74 -32.19 1.05
N GLU A 147 13.34 -32.02 2.23
CA GLU A 147 13.85 -33.14 3.04
C GLU A 147 12.74 -34.12 3.42
N THR A 148 11.56 -33.62 3.82
CA THR A 148 10.41 -34.49 4.12
C THR A 148 9.95 -35.27 2.90
N ALA A 149 9.91 -34.64 1.71
CA ALA A 149 9.51 -35.31 0.47
C ALA A 149 10.50 -36.40 0.05
N GLU A 150 11.81 -36.14 0.19
CA GLU A 150 12.85 -37.14 -0.11
C GLU A 150 12.78 -38.35 0.84
N LEU A 151 12.57 -38.11 2.14
CA LEU A 151 12.42 -39.18 3.13
C LEU A 151 11.15 -40.01 2.91
N GLU A 152 10.04 -39.37 2.52
CA GLU A 152 8.82 -40.07 2.15
C GLU A 152 9.01 -40.93 0.90
N GLU A 153 9.71 -40.44 -0.12
CA GLU A 153 10.01 -41.22 -1.32
C GLU A 153 10.91 -42.43 -1.02
N LEU A 154 11.91 -42.25 -0.15
CA LEU A 154 12.77 -43.35 0.32
C LEU A 154 11.97 -44.40 1.11
N ASN A 155 11.07 -43.96 2.00
CA ASN A 155 10.20 -44.87 2.76
C ASN A 155 9.23 -45.65 1.86
N MET A 156 8.74 -45.06 0.76
CA MET A 156 7.88 -45.77 -0.20
C MET A 156 8.64 -46.79 -1.06
N ARG A 157 9.97 -46.68 -1.16
CA ARG A 157 10.83 -47.59 -1.93
C ARG A 157 11.35 -48.78 -1.11
N LEU A 158 11.18 -48.76 0.21
CA LEU A 158 11.53 -49.84 1.15
C LEU A 158 10.32 -50.76 1.41
#